data_AF-A0A816MJU1-F1
#
_entry.id   AF-A0A816MJU1-F1
#
_cell.length_a   1.000
_cell.length_b   1.000
_cell.length_c   1.000
_cell.angle_alpha   90.00
_cell.angle_beta   90.00
_cell.angle_gamma   90.00
#
_symmetry.space_group_name_H-M   'P 1'
#
loop_
_entity.id
_entity.type
_entity.pdbx_description
1 polymer ?
#
loop_
_entity_poly.entity_id
_entity_poly.type
_entity_poly.pdbx_seq_one_letter_code
_entity_poly.pdbx_strand_id
1 'polypeptide(L)'
;MELPRLWTSLNGEIESILKFSYDALCDEDKDLFIYISCFFNDEWIERVEEFLAENFSNVRYGLHVLADKSLIFIDRGWIRMHNLLARLGREIVRKKSIHGLRQRQFLVDGIDCKYAEIEDGLYKNDKGFEKMSNLQFLRIGGTYPRVHLPQSLKYLPRTLRLLDWDGFPMTCLPLNFSPEFLVEIYMPSSNLEKLWEGSQIITNLKRIYPRDSENLKEVHDLSTATNLWKLDLSGCSSLVELPSSIGNATNLNELFISRCSSLVDLPSSLGNATKLKKLNLSDCSSLVELPYSIGNATNLSELDLRDCSSLVELPSSIGNLQKLSSFILKGCSKIEAVPVNINMKSLRILDLTDCSLLKTFPEIYANIQRLMINGTAIEDIPSSLTLWSHLYHFAVSYCESLGTFTHAFDLITELYVCNKKNTRTYSMDQGNRIRELSPWINEMSRLRKLVISGCTKLVPLPQLPDPLRYLKAENCESLERLDSSSSFKDVGANFGNCFKLNQEARELIIRTCRFTVLPCEQMPMYFLWQTTWKWNGTDIHHHQPIPLMGFKACVLVVNKGDAEVSDRKEELDVYYCIKD
;
A
#
# COMPACT_ATOMS: atom_id res chain seq x y z
N MET A 1 41.07 1.43 -8.48
CA MET A 1 40.62 1.85 -7.13
C MET A 1 39.79 3.15 -7.22
N GLU A 2 38.90 3.28 -8.22
CA GLU A 2 38.29 4.58 -8.62
C GLU A 2 36.76 4.64 -8.50
N LEU A 3 36.09 3.52 -8.24
CA LEU A 3 34.64 3.43 -8.13
C LEU A 3 34.02 4.35 -7.05
N PRO A 4 34.62 4.63 -5.88
CA PRO A 4 34.02 5.54 -4.89
C PRO A 4 34.02 7.02 -5.30
N ARG A 5 34.90 7.45 -6.21
CA ARG A 5 35.02 8.87 -6.61
C ARG A 5 33.94 9.29 -7.62
N LEU A 6 33.57 8.39 -8.52
CA LEU A 6 32.49 8.61 -9.50
C LEU A 6 31.12 8.81 -8.82
N TRP A 7 30.94 8.22 -7.64
CA TRP A 7 29.72 8.36 -6.83
C TRP A 7 29.71 9.58 -5.91
N THR A 8 30.87 10.24 -5.69
CA THR A 8 31.00 11.36 -4.73
C THR A 8 31.23 12.74 -5.35
N SER A 9 31.79 12.85 -6.57
CA SER A 9 31.83 14.10 -7.35
C SER A 9 31.41 13.91 -8.81
N LEU A 10 30.71 14.88 -9.41
CA LEU A 10 30.52 14.94 -10.86
C LEU A 10 31.89 14.90 -11.57
N ASN A 11 31.94 14.23 -12.73
CA ASN A 11 33.08 14.34 -13.62
C ASN A 11 33.19 15.81 -14.07
N GLY A 12 34.38 16.42 -14.02
CA GLY A 12 34.58 17.84 -14.32
C GLY A 12 34.13 18.27 -15.72
N GLU A 13 34.20 17.39 -16.72
CA GLU A 13 33.69 17.69 -18.07
C GLU A 13 32.15 17.74 -18.07
N ILE A 14 31.51 16.76 -17.44
CA ILE A 14 30.05 16.72 -17.27
C ILE A 14 29.57 17.92 -16.43
N GLU A 15 30.26 18.23 -15.33
CA GLU A 15 29.96 19.39 -14.50
C GLU A 15 30.02 20.67 -15.32
N SER A 16 31.08 20.86 -16.13
CA SER A 16 31.24 22.07 -16.95
C SER A 16 30.12 22.23 -17.98
N ILE A 17 29.71 21.14 -18.65
CA ILE A 17 28.62 21.18 -19.65
C ILE A 17 27.28 21.52 -18.98
N LEU A 18 26.94 20.85 -17.88
CA LEU A 18 25.68 21.10 -17.18
C LEU A 18 25.68 22.49 -16.54
N LYS A 19 26.81 22.92 -15.99
CA LYS A 19 26.99 24.23 -15.38
C LYS A 19 26.84 25.37 -16.37
N PHE A 20 27.25 25.19 -17.63
CA PHE A 20 27.01 26.18 -18.68
C PHE A 20 25.51 26.50 -18.84
N SER A 21 24.66 25.46 -18.82
CA SER A 21 23.21 25.64 -18.93
C SER A 21 22.62 26.29 -17.67
N TYR A 22 23.12 25.92 -16.49
CA TYR A 22 22.72 26.53 -15.22
C TYR A 22 23.12 28.01 -15.12
N ASP A 23 24.34 28.36 -15.55
CA ASP A 23 24.86 29.72 -15.45
C ASP A 23 24.09 30.71 -16.36
N ALA A 24 23.46 30.21 -17.43
CA ALA A 24 22.59 30.96 -18.33
C ALA A 24 21.16 31.24 -17.80
N LEU A 25 20.80 30.72 -16.63
CA LEU A 25 19.54 31.03 -15.94
C LEU A 25 19.60 32.41 -15.27
N CYS A 26 18.44 33.06 -15.10
CA CYS A 26 18.36 34.23 -14.23
C CYS A 26 18.49 33.81 -12.76
N ASP A 27 18.74 34.76 -11.86
CA ASP A 27 19.03 34.43 -10.45
C ASP A 27 17.85 33.73 -9.76
N GLU A 28 16.61 34.14 -10.04
CA GLU A 28 15.41 33.49 -9.50
C GLU A 28 15.26 32.04 -10.02
N ASP A 29 15.45 31.80 -11.32
CA ASP A 29 15.40 30.44 -11.89
C ASP A 29 16.55 29.56 -11.38
N LYS A 30 17.73 30.15 -11.14
CA LYS A 30 18.86 29.44 -10.51
C LYS A 30 18.49 28.95 -9.13
N ASP A 31 17.84 29.79 -8.33
CA ASP A 31 17.42 29.40 -6.99
C ASP A 31 16.32 28.33 -7.06
N LEU A 32 15.33 28.47 -7.94
CA LEU A 32 14.30 27.46 -8.15
C LEU A 32 14.88 26.10 -8.58
N PHE A 33 15.85 26.10 -9.50
CA PHE A 33 16.58 24.91 -9.90
C PHE A 33 17.22 24.20 -8.70
N ILE A 34 17.81 24.98 -7.78
CA ILE A 34 18.43 24.45 -6.57
C ILE A 34 17.38 23.80 -5.65
N TYR A 35 16.25 24.46 -5.40
CA TYR A 35 15.17 23.88 -4.59
C TYR A 35 14.69 22.53 -5.13
N ILE A 36 14.46 22.45 -6.44
CA ILE A 36 14.04 21.21 -7.10
C ILE A 36 15.12 20.14 -6.97
N SER A 37 16.37 20.48 -7.26
CA SER A 37 17.49 19.53 -7.21
C SER A 37 17.70 18.88 -5.84
N CYS A 38 17.43 19.63 -4.76
CA CYS A 38 17.69 19.23 -3.38
C CYS A 38 16.47 18.56 -2.71
N PHE A 39 15.28 19.13 -2.86
CA PHE A 39 14.10 18.73 -2.09
C PHE A 39 12.93 18.27 -2.94
N PHE A 40 12.73 18.87 -4.12
CA PHE A 40 11.51 18.70 -4.91
C PHE A 40 11.68 17.96 -6.24
N ASN A 41 12.70 17.13 -6.35
CA ASN A 41 12.80 16.19 -7.47
C ASN A 41 11.80 15.05 -7.27
N ASP A 42 11.10 14.67 -8.34
CA ASP A 42 10.01 13.69 -8.32
C ASP A 42 8.85 14.10 -7.40
N GLU A 43 8.53 15.40 -7.35
CA GLU A 43 7.43 15.95 -6.56
C GLU A 43 6.35 16.62 -7.44
N TRP A 44 5.13 16.70 -6.91
CA TRP A 44 3.98 17.31 -7.59
C TRP A 44 4.05 18.85 -7.54
N ILE A 45 3.68 19.54 -8.62
CA ILE A 45 3.81 21.01 -8.76
C ILE A 45 3.17 21.76 -7.59
N GLU A 46 1.95 21.41 -7.20
CA GLU A 46 1.19 22.12 -6.17
C GLU A 46 1.88 22.04 -4.79
N ARG A 47 2.62 20.97 -4.53
CA ARG A 47 3.46 20.84 -3.33
C ARG A 47 4.64 21.80 -3.40
N VAL A 48 5.30 21.90 -4.55
CA VAL A 48 6.42 22.84 -4.75
C VAL A 48 5.94 24.28 -4.61
N GLU A 49 4.81 24.63 -5.22
CA GLU A 49 4.19 25.95 -5.07
C GLU A 49 3.89 26.27 -3.61
N GLU A 50 3.33 25.32 -2.87
CA GLU A 50 3.02 25.51 -1.46
C GLU A 50 4.26 25.80 -0.59
N PHE A 51 5.38 25.14 -0.86
CA PHE A 51 6.63 25.45 -0.17
C PHE A 51 7.31 26.71 -0.70
N LEU A 52 7.12 27.10 -1.96
CA LEU A 52 7.95 28.13 -2.57
C LEU A 52 7.21 29.44 -2.88
N ALA A 53 5.89 29.52 -2.67
CA ALA A 53 5.08 30.69 -3.00
C ALA A 53 5.52 31.99 -2.30
N GLU A 54 6.12 31.91 -1.11
CA GLU A 54 6.63 33.08 -0.39
C GLU A 54 8.03 33.50 -0.84
N ASN A 55 8.79 32.57 -1.44
CA ASN A 55 10.19 32.81 -1.83
C ASN A 55 10.33 33.23 -3.31
N PHE A 56 9.31 33.02 -4.12
CA PHE A 56 9.34 33.22 -5.57
C PHE A 56 8.14 34.04 -6.04
N SER A 57 8.37 34.93 -7.01
CA SER A 57 7.33 35.77 -7.60
C SER A 57 6.27 34.94 -8.35
N ASN A 58 6.70 33.89 -9.07
CA ASN A 58 5.81 32.93 -9.72
C ASN A 58 6.50 31.58 -9.95
N VAL A 59 6.26 30.63 -9.05
CA VAL A 59 6.85 29.28 -9.10
C VAL A 59 6.51 28.55 -10.40
N ARG A 60 5.25 28.61 -10.88
CA ARG A 60 4.87 27.92 -12.14
C ARG A 60 5.58 28.47 -13.34
N TYR A 61 5.72 29.79 -13.42
CA TYR A 61 6.46 30.42 -14.50
C TYR A 61 7.92 29.95 -14.52
N GLY A 62 8.60 29.97 -13.36
CA GLY A 62 9.96 29.44 -13.26
C GLY A 62 10.06 27.96 -13.63
N LEU A 63 9.10 27.12 -13.21
CA LEU A 63 9.04 25.71 -13.62
C LEU A 63 8.90 25.56 -15.14
N HIS A 64 8.09 26.39 -15.79
CA HIS A 64 7.99 26.41 -17.25
C HIS A 64 9.31 26.81 -17.91
N VAL A 65 10.00 27.83 -17.41
CA VAL A 65 11.31 28.25 -17.94
C VAL A 65 12.35 27.14 -17.82
N LEU A 66 12.39 26.44 -16.67
CA LEU A 66 13.29 25.30 -16.47
C LEU A 66 12.96 24.12 -17.40
N ALA A 67 11.66 23.88 -17.67
CA ALA A 67 11.22 22.85 -18.60
C ALA A 67 11.56 23.20 -20.06
N ASP A 68 11.37 24.45 -20.48
CA ASP A 68 11.72 24.95 -21.81
C ASP A 68 13.23 24.84 -22.07
N LYS A 69 14.04 25.01 -21.03
CA LYS A 69 15.49 24.81 -21.07
C LYS A 69 15.92 23.34 -20.89
N SER A 70 14.97 22.41 -20.86
CA SER A 70 15.21 20.96 -20.69
C SER A 70 16.00 20.61 -19.42
N LEU A 71 15.92 21.43 -18.37
CA LEU A 71 16.55 21.17 -17.08
C LEU A 71 15.67 20.32 -16.16
N ILE A 72 14.36 20.36 -16.39
CA ILE A 72 13.36 19.49 -15.78
C ILE A 72 12.37 18.99 -16.83
N PHE A 73 11.63 17.95 -16.48
CA PHE A 73 10.49 17.44 -17.23
C PHE A 73 9.25 17.53 -16.34
N ILE A 74 8.13 17.97 -16.91
CA ILE A 74 6.84 17.99 -16.23
C ILE A 74 5.93 16.97 -16.91
N ASP A 75 5.61 15.89 -16.20
CA ASP A 75 4.73 14.82 -16.71
C ASP A 75 3.50 14.70 -15.82
N ARG A 76 2.33 15.01 -16.39
CA ARG A 76 1.03 14.99 -15.68
C ARG A 76 1.04 15.73 -14.34
N GLY A 77 1.84 16.78 -14.18
CA GLY A 77 1.96 17.54 -12.91
C GLY A 77 3.10 17.10 -11.98
N TRP A 78 3.84 16.03 -12.30
CA TRP A 78 5.07 15.65 -11.62
C TRP A 78 6.29 16.33 -12.22
N ILE A 79 7.15 16.89 -11.37
CA ILE A 79 8.44 17.46 -11.76
C ILE A 79 9.51 16.37 -11.67
N ARG A 80 10.25 16.15 -12.75
CA ARG A 80 11.42 15.25 -12.79
C ARG A 80 12.65 16.00 -13.23
N MET A 81 13.73 15.89 -12.48
CA MET A 81 15.05 16.40 -12.83
C MET A 81 15.99 15.21 -13.04
N HIS A 82 16.78 15.26 -14.12
CA HIS A 82 17.75 14.21 -14.37
C HIS A 82 18.76 14.09 -13.21
N ASN A 83 19.14 12.87 -12.82
CA ASN A 83 20.00 12.63 -11.64
C ASN A 83 21.32 13.42 -11.67
N LEU A 84 21.92 13.65 -12.84
CA LEU A 84 23.13 14.46 -12.98
C LEU A 84 22.88 15.97 -12.74
N LEU A 85 21.74 16.50 -13.18
CA LEU A 85 21.34 17.89 -12.92
C LEU A 85 21.01 18.09 -11.44
N ALA A 86 20.27 17.12 -10.87
CA ALA A 86 19.96 17.13 -9.45
C ALA A 86 21.25 17.09 -8.61
N ARG A 87 22.25 16.31 -9.05
CA ARG A 87 23.58 16.28 -8.43
C ARG A 87 24.34 17.59 -8.59
N LEU A 88 24.29 18.22 -9.76
CA LEU A 88 24.92 19.54 -9.99
C LEU A 88 24.37 20.58 -9.01
N GLY A 89 23.05 20.66 -8.88
CA GLY A 89 22.41 21.62 -7.96
C GLY A 89 22.87 21.41 -6.52
N ARG A 90 22.96 20.15 -6.08
CA ARG A 90 23.44 19.82 -4.73
C ARG A 90 24.92 20.16 -4.52
N GLU A 91 25.76 19.97 -5.54
CA GLU A 91 27.17 20.39 -5.50
C GLU A 91 27.34 21.93 -5.49
N ILE A 92 26.46 22.68 -6.16
CA ILE A 92 26.44 24.14 -6.12
C ILE A 92 26.12 24.64 -4.70
N VAL A 93 25.10 24.07 -4.05
CA VAL A 93 24.77 24.38 -2.64
C VAL A 93 25.96 24.10 -1.74
N ARG A 94 26.65 22.98 -1.98
CA ARG A 94 27.86 22.60 -1.23
C ARG A 94 28.97 23.64 -1.35
N LYS A 95 29.26 24.11 -2.57
CA LYS A 95 30.32 25.11 -2.83
C LYS A 95 29.97 26.49 -2.25
N LYS A 96 28.71 26.94 -2.35
CA LYS A 96 28.24 28.20 -1.75
C LYS A 96 28.35 28.20 -0.22
N SER A 97 28.16 27.04 0.41
CA SER A 97 28.07 26.88 1.86
C SER A 97 29.42 26.90 2.62
N ILE A 98 30.55 27.01 1.90
CA ILE A 98 31.90 27.11 2.47
C ILE A 98 32.12 28.45 3.21
N HIS A 99 31.26 29.47 3.00
CA HIS A 99 31.41 30.80 3.59
C HIS A 99 30.61 31.09 4.88
N GLY A 100 29.93 30.09 5.48
CA GLY A 100 29.43 30.19 6.86
C GLY A 100 28.09 29.49 7.16
N LEU A 101 28.05 28.68 8.22
CA LEU A 101 26.89 27.88 8.65
C LEU A 101 25.61 28.69 8.95
N ARG A 102 25.74 29.98 9.31
CA ARG A 102 24.61 30.86 9.68
C ARG A 102 23.71 31.26 8.50
N GLN A 103 24.21 31.18 7.26
CA GLN A 103 23.46 31.60 6.07
C GLN A 103 22.75 30.43 5.37
N ARG A 104 22.90 29.20 5.86
CA ARG A 104 22.35 28.01 5.19
C ARG A 104 20.83 27.95 5.32
N GLN A 105 20.15 27.84 4.18
CA GLN A 105 18.71 27.61 4.09
C GLN A 105 18.36 26.12 3.91
N PHE A 106 19.33 25.29 3.51
CA PHE A 106 19.18 23.88 3.17
C PHE A 106 20.17 22.99 3.90
N LEU A 107 19.74 21.77 4.26
CA LEU A 107 20.62 20.69 4.68
C LEU A 107 20.09 19.36 4.13
N VAL A 108 20.92 18.62 3.36
CA VAL A 108 20.56 17.32 2.76
C VAL A 108 21.66 16.28 3.02
N ASP A 109 21.31 15.24 3.77
CA ASP A 109 22.23 14.25 4.38
C ASP A 109 23.16 13.55 3.37
N GLY A 110 22.64 13.16 2.20
CA GLY A 110 23.45 12.51 1.16
C GLY A 110 24.60 13.35 0.57
N ILE A 111 24.59 14.68 0.72
CA ILE A 111 25.58 15.60 0.13
C ILE A 111 26.40 16.33 1.19
N ASP A 112 25.76 16.71 2.30
CA ASP A 112 26.40 17.51 3.35
C ASP A 112 27.12 16.63 4.40
N CYS A 113 26.68 15.40 4.64
CA CYS A 113 27.19 14.59 5.76
C CYS A 113 28.55 13.94 5.50
N LYS A 114 28.83 13.60 4.24
CA LYS A 114 30.16 13.11 3.84
C LYS A 114 31.27 14.14 4.06
N TYR A 115 30.94 15.42 4.17
CA TYR A 115 31.90 16.48 4.49
C TYR A 115 31.85 16.93 5.95
N ALA A 116 30.74 16.69 6.66
CA ALA A 116 30.68 16.86 8.12
C ALA A 116 31.56 15.82 8.87
N GLU A 117 32.04 14.77 8.21
CA GLU A 117 33.14 13.93 8.72
C GLU A 117 34.49 14.67 8.73
N ILE A 118 34.64 15.72 7.90
CA ILE A 118 35.84 16.56 7.82
C ILE A 118 35.67 17.83 8.68
N GLU A 119 34.46 18.37 8.79
CA GLU A 119 34.08 19.33 9.83
C GLU A 119 33.46 18.62 11.04
N ASP A 120 34.33 18.11 11.91
CA ASP A 120 34.16 17.28 13.13
C ASP A 120 33.03 17.61 14.15
N GLY A 121 31.99 18.39 13.81
CA GLY A 121 31.12 19.07 14.79
C GLY A 121 29.61 18.94 14.65
N LEU A 122 29.04 18.53 13.51
CA LEU A 122 27.56 18.48 13.35
C LEU A 122 26.93 17.24 13.97
N TYR A 123 27.56 16.08 13.79
CA TYR A 123 27.09 14.79 14.32
C TYR A 123 27.70 14.44 15.69
N LYS A 124 28.74 15.17 16.12
CA LYS A 124 29.41 14.94 17.40
C LYS A 124 28.95 15.86 18.53
N ASN A 125 28.15 16.90 18.25
CA ASN A 125 27.79 17.90 19.25
C ASN A 125 26.34 18.39 19.08
N ASP A 126 25.53 18.30 20.14
CA ASP A 126 24.10 18.71 20.22
C ASP A 126 23.81 20.15 19.77
N LYS A 127 24.84 20.96 19.56
CA LYS A 127 24.79 22.39 19.22
C LYS A 127 24.98 22.70 17.73
N GLY A 128 25.11 21.68 16.86
CA GLY A 128 25.29 21.90 15.42
C GLY A 128 24.20 22.76 14.79
N PHE A 129 22.93 22.45 15.09
CA PHE A 129 21.77 23.19 14.59
C PHE A 129 21.59 24.58 15.23
N GLU A 130 22.19 24.85 16.40
CA GLU A 130 22.13 26.16 17.07
C GLU A 130 22.73 27.28 16.18
N LYS A 131 23.71 26.93 15.34
CA LYS A 131 24.36 27.87 14.43
C LYS A 131 23.61 28.04 13.09
N MET A 132 22.57 27.26 12.82
CA MET A 132 21.83 27.23 11.55
C MET A 132 20.46 27.90 11.68
N SER A 133 20.42 29.14 12.14
CA SER A 133 19.16 29.86 12.45
C SER A 133 18.25 30.13 11.24
N ASN A 134 18.78 30.05 10.01
CA ASN A 134 18.06 30.32 8.76
C ASN A 134 17.62 29.05 8.02
N LEU A 135 17.80 27.86 8.61
CA LEU A 135 17.49 26.59 7.97
C LEU A 135 15.98 26.42 7.83
N GLN A 136 15.50 26.32 6.59
CA GLN A 136 14.08 26.15 6.28
C GLN A 136 13.74 24.72 5.86
N PHE A 137 14.69 24.00 5.25
CA PHE A 137 14.47 22.65 4.76
C PHE A 137 15.56 21.73 5.29
N LEU A 138 15.13 20.73 6.04
CA LEU A 138 15.99 19.70 6.59
C LEU A 138 15.54 18.35 6.05
N ARG A 139 16.43 17.68 5.31
CA ARG A 139 16.24 16.29 4.88
C ARG A 139 17.42 15.45 5.36
N ILE A 140 17.13 14.54 6.27
CA ILE A 140 18.05 13.53 6.77
C ILE A 140 17.51 12.17 6.37
N GLY A 141 18.22 11.49 5.49
CA GLY A 141 17.72 10.28 4.86
C GLY A 141 18.84 9.35 4.42
N GLY A 142 18.62 8.05 4.67
CA GLY A 142 19.21 6.93 3.96
C GLY A 142 20.74 6.78 4.00
N THR A 143 21.24 5.91 4.87
CA THR A 143 21.64 4.56 4.49
C THR A 143 21.97 3.76 5.75
N TYR A 144 21.67 2.47 5.75
CA TYR A 144 22.14 1.55 6.78
C TYR A 144 23.68 1.61 6.87
N PRO A 145 24.27 1.73 8.07
CA PRO A 145 23.62 1.86 9.37
C PRO A 145 23.12 3.29 9.63
N ARG A 146 21.98 3.40 10.32
CA ARG A 146 21.37 4.66 10.79
C ARG A 146 22.47 5.63 11.22
N VAL A 147 22.53 6.82 10.62
CA VAL A 147 23.46 7.87 11.04
C VAL A 147 23.34 8.02 12.55
N HIS A 148 24.39 7.68 13.29
CA HIS A 148 24.43 7.78 14.74
C HIS A 148 24.49 9.27 15.12
N LEU A 149 23.34 9.93 15.05
CA LEU A 149 23.15 11.24 15.62
C LEU A 149 23.25 11.17 17.15
N PRO A 150 23.66 12.26 17.82
CA PRO A 150 23.69 12.29 19.27
C PRO A 150 22.30 11.94 19.82
N GLN A 151 22.26 11.10 20.86
CA GLN A 151 21.04 10.77 21.61
C GLN A 151 20.42 11.99 22.33
N SER A 152 20.95 13.19 22.10
CA SER A 152 20.66 14.42 22.84
C SER A 152 20.47 15.63 21.91
N LEU A 153 19.76 15.47 20.79
CA LEU A 153 19.37 16.61 19.96
C LEU A 153 18.55 17.62 20.78
N LYS A 154 19.16 18.77 21.13
CA LYS A 154 18.54 19.80 21.98
C LYS A 154 17.87 20.93 21.20
N TYR A 155 18.26 21.11 19.95
CA TYR A 155 17.88 22.28 19.16
C TYR A 155 17.49 21.87 17.74
N LEU A 156 16.35 22.40 17.29
CA LEU A 156 15.96 22.47 15.88
C LEU A 156 15.65 23.93 15.52
N PRO A 157 16.01 24.39 14.32
CA PRO A 157 15.76 25.77 13.91
C PRO A 157 14.26 26.06 13.82
N ARG A 158 13.83 27.20 14.39
CA ARG A 158 12.40 27.61 14.38
C ARG A 158 11.90 27.96 12.98
N THR A 159 12.81 28.30 12.06
CA THR A 159 12.52 28.67 10.67
C THR A 159 12.21 27.46 9.78
N LEU A 160 12.25 26.24 10.32
CA LEU A 160 11.96 25.02 9.58
C LEU A 160 10.53 25.02 9.03
N ARG A 161 10.44 24.73 7.73
CA ARG A 161 9.21 24.55 6.96
C ARG A 161 9.02 23.10 6.55
N LEU A 162 10.10 22.39 6.25
CA LEU A 162 10.11 20.95 6.00
C LEU A 162 11.09 20.27 6.94
N LEU A 163 10.59 19.25 7.64
CA LEU A 163 11.40 18.37 8.47
C LEU A 163 11.20 16.93 7.99
N ASP A 164 12.16 16.45 7.21
CA ASP A 164 12.20 15.11 6.62
C ASP A 164 13.35 14.34 7.29
N TRP A 165 13.02 13.34 8.11
CA TRP A 165 13.99 12.62 8.92
C TRP A 165 13.57 11.16 9.14
N ASP A 166 14.02 10.29 8.25
CA ASP A 166 13.82 8.84 8.37
C ASP A 166 14.62 8.27 9.56
N GLY A 167 13.95 7.48 10.40
CA GLY A 167 14.57 6.88 11.57
C GLY A 167 14.95 7.89 12.65
N PHE A 168 14.12 8.92 12.89
CA PHE A 168 14.40 9.95 13.89
C PHE A 168 14.72 9.30 15.26
N PRO A 169 15.88 9.60 15.86
CA PRO A 169 16.43 8.77 16.94
C PRO A 169 15.83 9.07 18.32
N MET A 170 15.22 10.23 18.50
CA MET A 170 14.69 10.69 19.79
C MET A 170 13.26 10.19 20.02
N THR A 171 12.87 10.13 21.30
CA THR A 171 11.52 9.76 21.72
C THR A 171 10.51 10.90 21.58
N CYS A 172 10.97 12.14 21.45
CA CYS A 172 10.14 13.32 21.16
C CYS A 172 10.94 14.40 20.44
N LEU A 173 10.27 15.33 19.76
CA LEU A 173 10.91 16.53 19.24
C LEU A 173 11.45 17.40 20.40
N PRO A 174 12.56 18.13 20.19
CA PRO A 174 13.19 18.91 21.26
C PRO A 174 12.24 19.95 21.87
N LEU A 175 12.21 20.09 23.20
CA LEU A 175 11.30 21.01 23.93
C LEU A 175 11.39 22.48 23.48
N ASN A 176 12.56 22.92 23.02
CA ASN A 176 12.78 24.30 22.58
C ASN A 176 12.39 24.54 21.11
N PHE A 177 11.96 23.50 20.40
CA PHE A 177 11.51 23.60 19.02
C PHE A 177 10.10 24.17 18.97
N SER A 178 9.92 25.23 18.17
CA SER A 178 8.60 25.79 17.86
C SER A 178 8.27 25.40 16.41
N PRO A 179 7.22 24.59 16.17
CA PRO A 179 6.81 24.16 14.83
C PRO A 179 5.93 25.21 14.10
N GLU A 180 5.96 26.48 14.50
CA GLU A 180 5.08 27.54 13.99
C GLU A 180 5.15 27.71 12.47
N PHE A 181 6.34 27.63 11.88
CA PHE A 181 6.55 27.78 10.42
C PHE A 181 6.53 26.44 9.67
N LEU A 182 6.35 25.33 10.40
CA LEU A 182 6.46 24.00 9.85
C LEU A 182 5.24 23.70 9.00
N VAL A 183 5.46 23.39 7.73
CA VAL A 183 4.42 22.99 6.77
C VAL A 183 4.28 21.48 6.75
N GLU A 184 5.39 20.76 6.97
CA GLU A 184 5.40 19.30 6.89
C GLU A 184 6.43 18.64 7.80
N ILE A 185 5.99 17.55 8.43
CA ILE A 185 6.82 16.57 9.13
C ILE A 185 6.73 15.24 8.38
N TYR A 186 7.87 14.73 7.93
CA TYR A 186 8.02 13.40 7.39
C TYR A 186 9.07 12.64 8.20
N MET A 187 8.65 11.71 9.05
CA MET A 187 9.54 11.02 10.00
C MET A 187 9.21 9.53 10.12
N PRO A 188 9.28 8.76 9.02
CA PRO A 188 8.98 7.35 9.08
C PRO A 188 9.98 6.60 9.97
N SER A 189 9.56 5.44 10.48
CA SER A 189 10.38 4.47 11.22
C SER A 189 11.13 5.07 12.43
N SER A 190 10.53 6.04 13.09
CA SER A 190 11.17 6.82 14.16
C SER A 190 11.00 6.18 15.54
N ASN A 191 11.89 6.52 16.47
CA ASN A 191 11.81 6.10 17.88
C ASN A 191 10.83 6.95 18.72
N LEU A 192 9.99 7.75 18.07
CA LEU A 192 9.07 8.67 18.72
C LEU A 192 8.08 7.92 19.61
N GLU A 193 8.01 8.30 20.88
CA GLU A 193 6.91 7.96 21.79
C GLU A 193 5.79 9.01 21.73
N LYS A 194 6.17 10.25 21.41
CA LYS A 194 5.32 11.43 21.27
C LYS A 194 5.87 12.31 20.14
N LEU A 195 5.04 13.07 19.44
CA LEU A 195 5.54 14.06 18.46
C LEU A 195 6.25 15.23 19.15
N TRP A 196 5.59 15.88 20.12
CA TRP A 196 6.12 17.02 20.88
C TRP A 196 5.49 17.06 22.27
N GLU A 197 6.13 17.75 23.21
CA GLU A 197 5.59 17.97 24.55
C GLU A 197 4.72 19.23 24.61
N GLY A 198 3.61 19.15 25.34
CA GLY A 198 2.68 20.27 25.55
C GLY A 198 1.94 20.72 24.29
N SER A 199 1.14 21.78 24.43
CA SER A 199 0.43 22.39 23.28
C SER A 199 1.40 23.19 22.41
N GLN A 200 1.34 22.97 21.11
CA GLN A 200 2.15 23.67 20.11
C GLN A 200 1.27 24.51 19.19
N ILE A 201 1.85 25.59 18.64
CA ILE A 201 1.23 26.37 17.57
C ILE A 201 1.64 25.74 16.24
N ILE A 202 0.72 25.03 15.60
CA ILE A 202 0.94 24.28 14.35
C ILE A 202 -0.02 24.72 13.25
N THR A 203 -0.34 26.01 13.22
CA THR A 203 -1.29 26.60 12.27
C THR A 203 -0.86 26.46 10.81
N ASN A 204 0.45 26.44 10.52
CA ASN A 204 0.97 26.26 9.16
C ASN A 204 1.15 24.80 8.75
N LEU A 205 1.01 23.87 9.70
CA LEU A 205 1.26 22.45 9.48
C LEU A 205 0.14 21.84 8.65
N LYS A 206 0.51 21.26 7.51
CA LYS A 206 -0.42 20.67 6.55
C LYS A 206 -0.30 19.16 6.49
N ARG A 207 0.88 18.60 6.76
CA ARG A 207 1.11 17.16 6.66
C ARG A 207 2.01 16.63 7.78
N ILE A 208 1.62 15.49 8.34
CA ILE A 208 2.33 14.79 9.41
C ILE A 208 2.41 13.31 9.04
N TYR A 209 3.63 12.76 8.93
CA TYR A 209 3.89 11.38 8.53
C TYR A 209 4.91 10.66 9.44
N PRO A 210 4.59 10.36 10.70
CA PRO A 210 5.43 9.54 11.58
C PRO A 210 5.19 8.03 11.37
N ARG A 211 5.01 7.58 10.11
CA ARG A 211 4.68 6.17 9.80
C ARG A 211 5.67 5.20 10.43
N ASP A 212 5.22 4.00 10.77
CA ASP A 212 6.06 2.92 11.30
C ASP A 212 6.86 3.34 12.57
N SER A 213 6.39 4.36 13.29
CA SER A 213 6.93 4.74 14.61
C SER A 213 6.26 3.86 15.67
N GLU A 214 6.76 2.63 15.82
CA GLU A 214 6.15 1.58 16.65
C GLU A 214 5.96 1.98 18.12
N ASN A 215 6.81 2.87 18.63
CA ASN A 215 6.78 3.35 20.00
C ASN A 215 5.79 4.51 20.24
N LEU A 216 5.18 5.09 19.19
CA LEU A 216 4.32 6.25 19.29
C LEU A 216 3.02 5.85 19.99
N LYS A 217 2.81 6.36 21.21
CA LYS A 217 1.66 5.99 22.06
C LYS A 217 0.50 6.97 21.94
N GLU A 218 0.83 8.24 21.73
CA GLU A 218 -0.12 9.34 21.75
C GLU A 218 0.23 10.40 20.71
N VAL A 219 -0.82 10.96 20.08
CA VAL A 219 -0.72 12.19 19.30
C VAL A 219 -1.22 13.31 20.21
N HIS A 220 -0.32 14.15 20.70
CA HIS A 220 -0.69 15.28 21.56
C HIS A 220 -1.39 16.40 20.77
N ASP A 221 -1.91 17.36 21.52
CA ASP A 221 -2.86 18.41 21.11
C ASP A 221 -2.74 18.93 19.66
N LEU A 222 -3.81 18.73 18.88
CA LEU A 222 -4.01 19.25 17.52
C LEU A 222 -4.92 20.49 17.47
N SER A 223 -5.10 21.19 18.60
CA SER A 223 -6.08 22.28 18.72
C SER A 223 -5.87 23.43 17.73
N THR A 224 -4.61 23.69 17.35
CA THR A 224 -4.24 24.76 16.42
C THR A 224 -4.00 24.27 14.98
N ALA A 225 -4.19 22.97 14.70
CA ALA A 225 -3.90 22.32 13.43
C ALA A 225 -4.94 22.61 12.33
N THR A 226 -5.38 23.87 12.19
CA THR A 226 -6.52 24.24 11.34
C THR A 226 -6.26 24.05 9.85
N ASN A 227 -4.99 24.05 9.40
CA ASN A 227 -4.59 23.79 8.02
C ASN A 227 -4.13 22.36 7.76
N LEU A 228 -4.20 21.47 8.77
CA LEU A 228 -3.80 20.07 8.61
C LEU A 228 -4.67 19.42 7.53
N TRP A 229 -4.03 18.98 6.45
CA TRP A 229 -4.66 18.37 5.29
C TRP A 229 -4.51 16.85 5.31
N LYS A 230 -3.36 16.34 5.80
CA LYS A 230 -3.08 14.90 5.90
C LYS A 230 -2.37 14.51 7.19
N LEU A 231 -2.86 13.45 7.80
CA LEU A 231 -2.25 12.81 8.96
C LEU A 231 -2.10 11.31 8.68
N ASP A 232 -0.87 10.82 8.68
CA ASP A 232 -0.55 9.43 8.40
C ASP A 232 0.26 8.83 9.56
N LEU A 233 -0.45 8.10 10.41
CA LEU A 233 0.02 7.38 11.59
C LEU A 233 0.14 5.87 11.32
N SER A 234 0.16 5.46 10.05
CA SER A 234 0.18 4.04 9.69
C SER A 234 1.41 3.35 10.27
N GLY A 235 1.25 2.17 10.86
CA GLY A 235 2.34 1.39 11.47
C GLY A 235 2.71 1.83 12.88
N CYS A 236 2.04 2.82 13.47
CA CYS A 236 2.22 3.18 14.89
C CYS A 236 1.49 2.16 15.79
N SER A 237 2.08 0.98 15.97
CA SER A 237 1.45 -0.16 16.65
C SER A 237 1.09 0.09 18.11
N SER A 238 1.84 0.96 18.82
CA SER A 238 1.58 1.33 20.22
C SER A 238 0.57 2.46 20.41
N LEU A 239 0.02 3.04 19.33
CA LEU A 239 -0.93 4.15 19.42
C LEU A 239 -2.25 3.65 20.02
N VAL A 240 -2.64 4.21 21.18
CA VAL A 240 -3.82 3.76 21.93
C VAL A 240 -5.06 4.59 21.64
N GLU A 241 -4.90 5.91 21.48
CA GLU A 241 -6.00 6.85 21.26
C GLU A 241 -5.56 8.03 20.37
N LEU A 242 -6.55 8.69 19.77
CA LEU A 242 -6.37 10.00 19.12
C LEU A 242 -6.90 11.12 20.03
N PRO A 243 -6.29 12.31 20.00
CA PRO A 243 -6.75 13.42 20.83
C PRO A 243 -8.10 13.92 20.32
N SER A 244 -8.98 14.31 21.25
CA SER A 244 -10.26 14.95 20.89
C SER A 244 -10.08 16.24 20.08
N SER A 245 -8.92 16.91 20.17
CA SER A 245 -8.62 18.08 19.36
C SER A 245 -8.40 17.78 17.86
N ILE A 246 -8.41 16.51 17.42
CA ILE A 246 -8.46 16.16 15.98
C ILE A 246 -9.66 16.82 15.28
N GLY A 247 -10.76 17.09 16.01
CA GLY A 247 -11.92 17.80 15.49
C GLY A 247 -11.66 19.25 15.08
N ASN A 248 -10.54 19.85 15.50
CA ASN A 248 -10.14 21.20 15.09
C ASN A 248 -9.44 21.22 13.72
N ALA A 249 -8.95 20.07 13.25
CA ALA A 249 -8.38 19.90 11.91
C ALA A 249 -9.48 19.88 10.83
N THR A 250 -10.23 20.98 10.72
CA THR A 250 -11.40 21.11 9.81
C THR A 250 -11.04 21.04 8.32
N ASN A 251 -9.75 21.20 7.98
CA ASN A 251 -9.22 21.00 6.63
C ASN A 251 -8.71 19.58 6.34
N LEU A 252 -8.77 18.67 7.32
CA LEU A 252 -8.26 17.31 7.19
C LEU A 252 -9.00 16.59 6.06
N ASN A 253 -8.22 16.07 5.11
CA ASN A 253 -8.70 15.43 3.90
C ASN A 253 -8.38 13.93 3.87
N GLU A 254 -7.19 13.56 4.36
CA GLU A 254 -6.72 12.17 4.42
C GLU A 254 -6.26 11.84 5.84
N LEU A 255 -6.84 10.79 6.43
CA LEU A 255 -6.45 10.25 7.72
C LEU A 255 -6.13 8.77 7.57
N PHE A 256 -4.87 8.40 7.75
CA PHE A 256 -4.39 7.03 7.66
C PHE A 256 -3.82 6.59 9.02
N ILE A 257 -4.39 5.53 9.58
CA ILE A 257 -4.06 4.99 10.90
C ILE A 257 -3.99 3.46 10.77
N SER A 258 -3.52 2.97 9.62
CA SER A 258 -3.48 1.52 9.36
C SER A 258 -2.43 0.82 10.23
N ARG A 259 -2.64 -0.45 10.60
CA ARG A 259 -1.72 -1.25 11.42
C ARG A 259 -1.47 -0.67 12.83
N CYS A 260 -2.36 0.18 13.34
CA CYS A 260 -2.34 0.62 14.73
C CYS A 260 -3.08 -0.41 15.61
N SER A 261 -2.38 -1.48 15.96
CA SER A 261 -2.95 -2.64 16.66
C SER A 261 -3.47 -2.34 18.07
N SER A 262 -3.00 -1.29 18.72
CA SER A 262 -3.42 -0.88 20.07
C SER A 262 -4.57 0.13 20.10
N LEU A 263 -5.01 0.66 18.96
CA LEU A 263 -6.07 1.65 18.87
C LEU A 263 -7.43 0.99 19.16
N VAL A 264 -8.14 1.48 20.20
CA VAL A 264 -9.39 0.87 20.68
C VAL A 264 -10.63 1.58 20.14
N ASP A 265 -10.56 2.91 20.05
CA ASP A 265 -11.67 3.77 19.63
C ASP A 265 -11.17 4.99 18.81
N LEU A 266 -12.13 5.80 18.32
CA LEU A 266 -11.87 7.09 17.70
C LEU A 266 -12.68 8.17 18.42
N PRO A 267 -12.13 9.37 18.63
CA PRO A 267 -12.84 10.43 19.32
C PRO A 267 -14.06 10.90 18.51
N SER A 268 -15.17 11.17 19.19
CA SER A 268 -16.39 11.66 18.55
C SER A 268 -16.22 13.00 17.83
N SER A 269 -15.22 13.79 18.22
CA SER A 269 -14.85 15.04 17.53
C SER A 269 -14.32 14.82 16.11
N LEU A 270 -13.93 13.60 15.72
CA LEU A 270 -13.54 13.28 14.33
C LEU A 270 -14.65 13.63 13.34
N GLY A 271 -15.92 13.58 13.76
CA GLY A 271 -17.06 14.02 12.93
C GLY A 271 -17.03 15.50 12.53
N ASN A 272 -16.20 16.33 13.17
CA ASN A 272 -16.00 17.73 12.77
C ASN A 272 -15.09 17.87 11.53
N ALA A 273 -14.33 16.84 11.16
CA ALA A 273 -13.51 16.80 9.95
C ALA A 273 -14.38 16.60 8.70
N THR A 274 -15.29 17.53 8.44
CA THR A 274 -16.31 17.44 7.37
C THR A 274 -15.72 17.41 5.96
N LYS A 275 -14.45 17.81 5.78
CA LYS A 275 -13.70 17.74 4.50
C LYS A 275 -12.96 16.41 4.29
N LEU A 276 -13.02 15.49 5.24
CA LEU A 276 -12.35 14.19 5.17
C LEU A 276 -12.88 13.41 3.95
N LYS A 277 -11.97 12.97 3.08
CA LYS A 277 -12.27 12.20 1.86
C LYS A 277 -11.81 10.75 1.97
N LYS A 278 -10.75 10.49 2.72
CA LYS A 278 -10.18 9.15 2.89
C LYS A 278 -9.89 8.87 4.36
N LEU A 279 -10.40 7.74 4.83
CA LEU A 279 -10.13 7.21 6.17
C LEU A 279 -9.66 5.76 6.02
N ASN A 280 -8.42 5.48 6.41
CA ASN A 280 -7.86 4.14 6.44
C ASN A 280 -7.55 3.73 7.88
N LEU A 281 -8.24 2.71 8.35
CA LEU A 281 -8.11 2.07 9.66
C LEU A 281 -7.75 0.59 9.53
N SER A 282 -7.29 0.15 8.35
CA SER A 282 -7.03 -1.26 8.08
C SER A 282 -6.00 -1.82 9.06
N ASP A 283 -6.19 -3.05 9.55
CA ASP A 283 -5.30 -3.76 10.47
C ASP A 283 -5.24 -3.10 11.87
N CYS A 284 -6.26 -2.30 12.23
CA CYS A 284 -6.53 -1.89 13.61
C CYS A 284 -7.26 -3.02 14.37
N SER A 285 -6.53 -4.05 14.75
CA SER A 285 -7.09 -5.29 15.31
C SER A 285 -7.85 -5.12 16.64
N SER A 286 -7.58 -4.05 17.41
CA SER A 286 -8.23 -3.75 18.70
C SER A 286 -9.41 -2.78 18.60
N LEU A 287 -9.66 -2.20 17.42
CA LEU A 287 -10.77 -1.25 17.22
C LEU A 287 -12.10 -1.97 17.42
N VAL A 288 -12.92 -1.50 18.37
CA VAL A 288 -14.18 -2.17 18.76
C VAL A 288 -15.39 -1.55 18.08
N GLU A 289 -15.41 -0.23 17.92
CA GLU A 289 -16.52 0.54 17.35
C GLU A 289 -16.02 1.79 16.60
N LEU A 290 -16.89 2.35 15.76
CA LEU A 290 -16.69 3.69 15.19
C LEU A 290 -17.62 4.69 15.89
N PRO A 291 -17.18 5.93 16.12
CA PRO A 291 -18.03 6.94 16.76
C PRO A 291 -19.24 7.26 15.88
N TYR A 292 -20.42 7.44 16.49
CA TYR A 292 -21.64 7.82 15.77
C TYR A 292 -21.46 9.07 14.89
N SER A 293 -20.58 9.99 15.28
CA SER A 293 -20.28 11.21 14.52
C SER A 293 -19.55 10.97 13.20
N ILE A 294 -19.07 9.75 12.90
CA ILE A 294 -18.43 9.44 11.61
C ILE A 294 -19.33 9.76 10.42
N GLY A 295 -20.66 9.62 10.58
CA GLY A 295 -21.65 9.99 9.57
C GLY A 295 -21.66 11.49 9.21
N ASN A 296 -21.02 12.36 10.00
CA ASN A 296 -20.87 13.79 9.68
C ASN A 296 -19.80 14.06 8.61
N ALA A 297 -18.90 13.10 8.36
CA ALA A 297 -17.87 13.19 7.32
C ALA A 297 -18.49 12.96 5.91
N THR A 298 -19.47 13.78 5.53
CA THR A 298 -20.27 13.62 4.30
C THR A 298 -19.47 13.72 2.99
N ASN A 299 -18.21 14.17 3.05
CA ASN A 299 -17.28 14.15 1.93
C ASN A 299 -16.46 12.85 1.80
N LEU A 300 -16.61 11.91 2.73
CA LEU A 300 -15.85 10.66 2.74
C LEU A 300 -16.19 9.85 1.50
N SER A 301 -15.15 9.53 0.73
CA SER A 301 -15.22 8.79 -0.52
C SER A 301 -14.60 7.40 -0.42
N GLU A 302 -13.69 7.19 0.53
CA GLU A 302 -13.00 5.93 0.79
C GLU A 302 -12.96 5.67 2.31
N LEU A 303 -13.48 4.51 2.72
CA LEU A 303 -13.40 3.99 4.08
C LEU A 303 -12.85 2.56 4.04
N ASP A 304 -11.66 2.36 4.58
CA ASP A 304 -11.00 1.06 4.69
C ASP A 304 -10.89 0.64 6.16
N LEU A 305 -11.57 -0.45 6.53
CA LEU A 305 -11.59 -1.09 7.84
C LEU A 305 -11.08 -2.54 7.74
N ARG A 306 -10.35 -2.88 6.67
CA ARG A 306 -9.86 -4.24 6.44
C ARG A 306 -9.13 -4.78 7.66
N ASP A 307 -9.36 -6.01 8.05
CA ASP A 307 -8.71 -6.73 9.15
C ASP A 307 -8.87 -6.04 10.53
N CYS A 308 -9.89 -5.19 10.71
CA CYS A 308 -10.36 -4.76 12.03
C CYS A 308 -11.11 -5.92 12.74
N SER A 309 -10.37 -6.92 13.20
CA SER A 309 -10.93 -8.19 13.71
C SER A 309 -11.78 -8.07 14.98
N SER A 310 -11.62 -6.98 15.75
CA SER A 310 -12.40 -6.73 16.97
C SER A 310 -13.66 -5.88 16.76
N LEU A 311 -13.85 -5.33 15.56
CA LEU A 311 -14.98 -4.45 15.24
C LEU A 311 -16.28 -5.26 15.28
N VAL A 312 -17.19 -4.90 16.19
CA VAL A 312 -18.43 -5.66 16.44
C VAL A 312 -19.61 -5.06 15.67
N GLU A 313 -19.70 -3.74 15.63
CA GLU A 313 -20.80 -3.03 15.00
C GLU A 313 -20.35 -1.76 14.26
N LEU A 314 -21.18 -1.33 13.32
CA LEU A 314 -21.03 -0.06 12.62
C LEU A 314 -22.15 0.88 13.09
N PRO A 315 -21.87 2.17 13.34
CA PRO A 315 -22.91 3.13 13.71
C PRO A 315 -23.89 3.31 12.55
N SER A 316 -25.18 3.42 12.84
CA SER A 316 -26.22 3.63 11.83
C SER A 316 -26.02 4.91 11.00
N SER A 317 -25.31 5.90 11.56
CA SER A 317 -24.91 7.12 10.88
C SER A 317 -24.00 6.89 9.66
N ILE A 318 -23.41 5.71 9.48
CA ILE A 318 -22.64 5.35 8.28
C ILE A 318 -23.49 5.52 7.00
N GLY A 319 -24.81 5.36 7.10
CA GLY A 319 -25.75 5.60 6.00
C GLY A 319 -25.77 7.05 5.49
N ASN A 320 -25.25 8.01 6.26
CA ASN A 320 -25.16 9.43 5.87
C ASN A 320 -24.01 9.71 4.89
N LEU A 321 -23.10 8.75 4.65
CA LEU A 321 -21.93 8.92 3.79
C LEU A 321 -22.28 8.82 2.30
N GLN A 322 -23.02 9.80 1.78
CA GLN A 322 -23.59 9.81 0.44
C GLN A 322 -22.54 9.80 -0.71
N LYS A 323 -21.31 10.26 -0.44
CA LYS A 323 -20.18 10.28 -1.38
C LYS A 323 -19.29 9.03 -1.28
N LEU A 324 -19.57 8.11 -0.37
CA LEU A 324 -18.75 6.93 -0.17
C LEU A 324 -18.77 6.08 -1.44
N SER A 325 -17.59 5.88 -2.02
CA SER A 325 -17.41 5.16 -3.28
C SER A 325 -16.75 3.80 -3.09
N SER A 326 -15.90 3.68 -2.07
CA SER A 326 -15.23 2.45 -1.67
C SER A 326 -15.42 2.22 -0.18
N PHE A 327 -16.03 1.08 0.17
CA PHE A 327 -16.23 0.64 1.54
C PHE A 327 -15.69 -0.77 1.72
N ILE A 328 -14.63 -0.91 2.52
CA ILE A 328 -13.90 -2.18 2.70
C ILE A 328 -14.00 -2.59 4.18
N LEU A 329 -14.60 -3.75 4.43
CA LEU A 329 -14.74 -4.41 5.74
C LEU A 329 -14.07 -5.80 5.75
N LYS A 330 -13.27 -6.09 4.73
CA LYS A 330 -12.64 -7.41 4.55
C LYS A 330 -11.96 -7.88 5.85
N GLY A 331 -12.23 -9.08 6.34
CA GLY A 331 -11.58 -9.63 7.53
C GLY A 331 -12.14 -9.13 8.87
N CYS A 332 -13.19 -8.30 8.87
CA CYS A 332 -13.93 -7.93 10.08
C CYS A 332 -14.77 -9.12 10.60
N SER A 333 -14.13 -10.06 11.27
CA SER A 333 -14.73 -11.36 11.64
C SER A 333 -15.87 -11.29 12.66
N LYS A 334 -15.97 -10.19 13.42
CA LYS A 334 -16.98 -10.02 14.49
C LYS A 334 -18.22 -9.23 14.06
N ILE A 335 -18.25 -8.67 12.85
CA ILE A 335 -19.40 -7.93 12.35
C ILE A 335 -20.54 -8.91 12.04
N GLU A 336 -21.68 -8.72 12.70
CA GLU A 336 -22.88 -9.53 12.49
C GLU A 336 -23.87 -8.91 11.49
N ALA A 337 -23.89 -7.58 11.42
CA ALA A 337 -24.78 -6.82 10.55
C ALA A 337 -24.13 -5.54 10.06
N VAL A 338 -24.48 -5.14 8.84
CA VAL A 338 -24.22 -3.80 8.31
C VAL A 338 -25.54 -3.02 8.40
N PRO A 339 -25.56 -1.78 8.89
CA PRO A 339 -26.79 -1.02 9.13
C PRO A 339 -27.74 -0.99 7.91
N VAL A 340 -29.05 -1.13 8.15
CA VAL A 340 -30.11 -1.13 7.13
C VAL A 340 -30.44 0.31 6.70
N ASN A 341 -30.95 0.51 5.47
CA ASN A 341 -31.30 1.82 4.87
C ASN A 341 -30.11 2.69 4.45
N ILE A 342 -29.06 2.05 3.95
CA ILE A 342 -27.90 2.74 3.40
C ILE A 342 -28.24 3.26 1.99
N ASN A 343 -28.61 4.54 1.91
CA ASN A 343 -28.73 5.25 0.63
C ASN A 343 -27.35 5.74 0.15
N MET A 344 -26.35 4.86 0.03
CA MET A 344 -25.02 5.24 -0.49
C MET A 344 -25.03 5.24 -2.02
N LYS A 345 -25.67 6.25 -2.62
CA LYS A 345 -25.84 6.36 -4.08
C LYS A 345 -24.53 6.29 -4.87
N SER A 346 -23.43 6.70 -4.25
CA SER A 346 -22.10 6.75 -4.88
C SER A 346 -21.29 5.46 -4.72
N LEU A 347 -21.78 4.45 -3.99
CA LEU A 347 -21.02 3.26 -3.66
C LEU A 347 -20.74 2.43 -4.91
N ARG A 348 -19.46 2.19 -5.19
CA ARG A 348 -18.98 1.42 -6.35
C ARG A 348 -18.28 0.14 -5.92
N ILE A 349 -17.60 0.14 -4.79
CA ILE A 349 -16.84 -0.99 -4.27
C ILE A 349 -17.33 -1.29 -2.87
N LEU A 350 -17.79 -2.52 -2.67
CA LEU A 350 -18.13 -3.07 -1.36
C LEU A 350 -17.39 -4.41 -1.17
N ASP A 351 -16.52 -4.45 -0.17
CA ASP A 351 -15.76 -5.64 0.19
C ASP A 351 -16.12 -6.10 1.60
N LEU A 352 -16.88 -7.18 1.69
CA LEU A 352 -17.29 -7.88 2.91
C LEU A 352 -16.57 -9.23 3.04
N THR A 353 -15.48 -9.42 2.30
CA THR A 353 -14.72 -10.66 2.29
C THR A 353 -14.37 -11.07 3.73
N ASP A 354 -14.57 -12.33 4.10
CA ASP A 354 -14.16 -12.85 5.41
C ASP A 354 -14.85 -12.21 6.63
N CYS A 355 -15.99 -11.51 6.45
CA CYS A 355 -16.91 -11.16 7.52
C CYS A 355 -17.73 -12.39 7.96
N SER A 356 -17.09 -13.31 8.69
CA SER A 356 -17.62 -14.66 8.96
C SER A 356 -18.92 -14.72 9.75
N LEU A 357 -19.26 -13.69 10.54
CA LEU A 357 -20.51 -13.64 11.30
C LEU A 357 -21.64 -12.88 10.58
N LEU A 358 -21.37 -12.30 9.41
CA LEU A 358 -22.37 -11.58 8.64
C LEU A 358 -23.33 -12.57 7.97
N LYS A 359 -24.57 -12.63 8.44
CA LYS A 359 -25.59 -13.59 7.99
C LYS A 359 -26.60 -13.02 6.99
N THR A 360 -26.81 -11.72 7.02
CA THR A 360 -27.80 -11.05 6.19
C THR A 360 -27.13 -10.20 5.14
N PHE A 361 -27.67 -10.21 3.92
CA PHE A 361 -27.23 -9.30 2.89
C PHE A 361 -27.67 -7.87 3.25
N PRO A 362 -26.78 -6.86 3.16
CA PRO A 362 -27.14 -5.49 3.46
C PRO A 362 -28.09 -4.91 2.40
N GLU A 363 -29.21 -4.32 2.82
CA GLU A 363 -30.11 -3.60 1.91
C GLU A 363 -29.45 -2.28 1.44
N ILE A 364 -28.76 -2.36 0.30
CA ILE A 364 -28.03 -1.23 -0.28
C ILE A 364 -28.70 -0.81 -1.59
N TYR A 365 -29.14 0.44 -1.62
CA TYR A 365 -29.71 1.07 -2.82
C TYR A 365 -28.61 1.85 -3.56
N ALA A 366 -27.70 1.12 -4.21
CA ALA A 366 -26.57 1.67 -4.95
C ALA A 366 -26.39 1.00 -6.32
N ASN A 367 -25.46 1.51 -7.11
CA ASN A 367 -25.08 0.94 -8.41
C ASN A 367 -23.64 0.39 -8.31
N ILE A 368 -23.51 -0.68 -7.53
CA ILE A 368 -22.21 -1.29 -7.18
C ILE A 368 -21.56 -1.87 -8.43
N GLN A 369 -20.25 -1.65 -8.56
CA GLN A 369 -19.42 -2.16 -9.66
C GLN A 369 -18.64 -3.41 -9.26
N ARG A 370 -18.18 -3.44 -8.00
CA ARG A 370 -17.44 -4.56 -7.39
C ARG A 370 -18.06 -4.92 -6.05
N LEU A 371 -18.58 -6.14 -5.96
CA LEU A 371 -19.11 -6.73 -4.72
C LEU A 371 -18.30 -7.97 -4.38
N MET A 372 -17.74 -8.02 -3.17
CA MET A 372 -17.06 -9.22 -2.65
C MET A 372 -17.71 -9.61 -1.32
N ILE A 373 -18.26 -10.82 -1.24
CA ILE A 373 -18.89 -11.39 -0.04
C ILE A 373 -18.39 -12.81 0.27
N ASN A 374 -17.27 -13.22 -0.34
CA ASN A 374 -16.68 -14.53 -0.08
C ASN A 374 -16.22 -14.63 1.39
N GLY A 375 -16.45 -15.76 2.03
CA GLY A 375 -16.12 -15.98 3.44
C GLY A 375 -17.11 -15.36 4.43
N THR A 376 -18.30 -14.95 3.99
CA THR A 376 -19.42 -14.55 4.85
C THR A 376 -20.35 -15.73 5.16
N ALA A 377 -21.26 -15.56 6.12
CA ALA A 377 -22.33 -16.49 6.42
C ALA A 377 -23.66 -16.09 5.76
N ILE A 378 -23.61 -15.30 4.68
CA ILE A 378 -24.80 -14.82 3.98
C ILE A 378 -25.50 -16.01 3.31
N GLU A 379 -26.74 -16.25 3.73
CA GLU A 379 -27.53 -17.38 3.23
C GLU A 379 -28.53 -17.00 2.14
N ASP A 380 -28.81 -15.71 1.92
CA ASP A 380 -29.75 -15.22 0.90
C ASP A 380 -29.15 -14.03 0.14
N ILE A 381 -29.32 -14.03 -1.18
CA ILE A 381 -28.89 -12.96 -2.07
C ILE A 381 -30.15 -12.30 -2.65
N PRO A 382 -30.42 -11.02 -2.38
CA PRO A 382 -31.67 -10.41 -2.80
C PRO A 382 -31.76 -10.25 -4.32
N SER A 383 -32.97 -10.37 -4.87
CA SER A 383 -33.23 -10.23 -6.32
C SER A 383 -32.93 -8.82 -6.85
N SER A 384 -32.88 -7.82 -5.98
CA SER A 384 -32.53 -6.43 -6.31
C SER A 384 -31.12 -6.27 -6.92
N LEU A 385 -30.20 -7.22 -6.72
CA LEU A 385 -28.88 -7.21 -7.35
C LEU A 385 -28.96 -7.24 -8.89
N THR A 386 -30.03 -7.82 -9.45
CA THR A 386 -30.27 -7.84 -10.90
C THR A 386 -30.45 -6.42 -11.49
N LEU A 387 -30.77 -5.43 -10.65
CA LEU A 387 -30.88 -4.02 -11.07
C LEU A 387 -29.52 -3.32 -11.19
N TRP A 388 -28.43 -3.91 -10.70
CA TRP A 388 -27.10 -3.31 -10.72
C TRP A 388 -26.42 -3.51 -12.08
N SER A 389 -26.87 -2.73 -13.06
CA SER A 389 -26.42 -2.81 -14.47
C SER A 389 -24.90 -2.61 -14.68
N HIS A 390 -24.19 -2.03 -13.71
CA HIS A 390 -22.74 -1.84 -13.77
C HIS A 390 -21.92 -2.84 -12.95
N LEU A 391 -22.56 -3.85 -12.34
CA LEU A 391 -21.89 -4.90 -11.60
C LEU A 391 -21.08 -5.79 -12.55
N TYR A 392 -19.78 -5.54 -12.66
CA TYR A 392 -18.87 -6.32 -13.51
C TYR A 392 -18.01 -7.29 -12.72
N HIS A 393 -17.96 -7.16 -11.39
CA HIS A 393 -17.24 -8.07 -10.51
C HIS A 393 -18.10 -8.41 -9.30
N PHE A 394 -18.44 -9.69 -9.16
CA PHE A 394 -19.13 -10.26 -8.02
C PHE A 394 -18.41 -11.53 -7.58
N ALA A 395 -17.89 -11.52 -6.35
CA ALA A 395 -17.17 -12.62 -5.74
C ALA A 395 -17.95 -13.19 -4.55
N VAL A 396 -18.21 -14.50 -4.56
CA VAL A 396 -18.97 -15.21 -3.52
C VAL A 396 -18.28 -16.48 -3.08
N SER A 397 -18.62 -16.97 -1.88
CA SER A 397 -18.22 -18.30 -1.45
C SER A 397 -19.25 -19.35 -1.85
N TYR A 398 -18.77 -20.55 -2.14
CA TYR A 398 -19.65 -21.70 -2.37
C TYR A 398 -20.34 -22.11 -1.07
N CYS A 399 -21.66 -22.21 -1.13
CA CYS A 399 -22.52 -22.83 -0.13
C CYS A 399 -23.62 -23.63 -0.86
N GLU A 400 -24.13 -24.70 -0.23
CA GLU A 400 -25.19 -25.52 -0.84
C GLU A 400 -26.49 -24.73 -1.04
N SER A 401 -26.76 -23.73 -0.20
CA SER A 401 -27.89 -22.82 -0.37
C SER A 401 -27.75 -21.90 -1.58
N LEU A 402 -26.55 -21.72 -2.16
CA LEU A 402 -26.41 -20.91 -3.38
C LEU A 402 -27.27 -21.46 -4.53
N GLY A 403 -27.50 -22.78 -4.55
CA GLY A 403 -28.41 -23.44 -5.50
C GLY A 403 -29.87 -22.98 -5.41
N THR A 404 -30.30 -22.36 -4.31
CA THR A 404 -31.67 -21.85 -4.16
C THR A 404 -31.86 -20.44 -4.74
N PHE A 405 -30.79 -19.73 -5.08
CA PHE A 405 -30.81 -18.33 -5.57
C PHE A 405 -30.25 -18.22 -6.99
N THR A 406 -30.85 -18.96 -7.92
CA THR A 406 -30.39 -19.05 -9.31
C THR A 406 -30.38 -17.71 -10.04
N HIS A 407 -31.18 -16.72 -9.60
CA HIS A 407 -31.17 -15.35 -10.15
C HIS A 407 -29.82 -14.64 -10.01
N ALA A 408 -28.95 -15.10 -9.11
CA ALA A 408 -27.61 -14.54 -8.93
C ALA A 408 -26.54 -15.18 -9.84
N PHE A 409 -26.80 -16.32 -10.49
CA PHE A 409 -25.80 -17.08 -11.25
C PHE A 409 -25.19 -16.27 -12.40
N ASP A 410 -26.01 -15.52 -13.13
CA ASP A 410 -25.57 -14.66 -14.22
C ASP A 410 -24.85 -13.38 -13.73
N LEU A 411 -24.77 -13.16 -12.42
CA LEU A 411 -24.04 -12.03 -11.85
C LEU A 411 -22.66 -12.45 -11.34
N ILE A 412 -22.51 -13.70 -10.88
CA ILE A 412 -21.30 -14.20 -10.23
C ILE A 412 -20.16 -14.28 -11.23
N THR A 413 -19.04 -13.64 -10.89
CA THR A 413 -17.82 -13.64 -11.72
C THR A 413 -16.67 -14.40 -11.08
N GLU A 414 -16.64 -14.50 -9.76
CA GLU A 414 -15.67 -15.30 -9.02
C GLU A 414 -16.36 -16.16 -7.96
N LEU A 415 -15.99 -17.45 -7.90
CA LEU A 415 -16.51 -18.41 -6.92
C LEU A 415 -15.36 -18.99 -6.09
N TYR A 416 -15.52 -18.96 -4.77
CA TYR A 416 -14.53 -19.42 -3.80
C TYR A 416 -15.06 -20.61 -2.99
N VAL A 417 -14.46 -21.79 -3.20
CA VAL A 417 -14.68 -23.02 -2.44
C VAL A 417 -13.49 -23.19 -1.48
N CYS A 418 -13.53 -22.57 -0.30
CA CYS A 418 -12.39 -22.53 0.59
C CYS A 418 -12.63 -23.32 1.90
N ASN A 419 -11.65 -24.13 2.29
CA ASN A 419 -11.52 -24.70 3.62
C ASN A 419 -10.45 -23.91 4.40
N LYS A 420 -10.85 -23.03 5.33
CA LYS A 420 -9.89 -22.26 6.11
C LYS A 420 -9.31 -23.13 7.25
N LYS A 421 -8.09 -23.65 7.06
CA LYS A 421 -7.25 -24.14 8.18
C LYS A 421 -6.17 -23.14 8.64
N ASN A 422 -5.98 -22.00 7.96
CA ASN A 422 -4.81 -21.12 8.17
C ASN A 422 -5.07 -19.68 8.66
N THR A 423 -6.22 -19.39 9.28
CA THR A 423 -6.42 -18.12 10.01
C THR A 423 -6.86 -18.43 11.44
N ARG A 424 -6.28 -17.75 12.45
CA ARG A 424 -6.49 -17.95 13.91
C ARG A 424 -7.93 -17.67 14.40
N THR A 425 -8.94 -17.75 13.55
CA THR A 425 -10.32 -17.42 13.85
C THR A 425 -11.24 -18.59 13.50
N TYR A 426 -11.93 -19.08 14.52
CA TYR A 426 -12.92 -20.15 14.46
C TYR A 426 -14.08 -19.75 13.52
N SER A 427 -14.33 -20.50 12.44
CA SER A 427 -15.69 -20.93 12.06
C SER A 427 -15.74 -21.85 10.82
N MET A 428 -16.65 -22.82 10.93
CA MET A 428 -17.26 -23.74 9.95
C MET A 428 -16.40 -24.52 8.94
N ASP A 429 -16.05 -25.73 9.38
CA ASP A 429 -15.47 -26.91 8.70
C ASP A 429 -16.39 -27.53 7.60
N GLN A 430 -16.76 -26.76 6.58
CA GLN A 430 -17.53 -27.28 5.42
C GLN A 430 -16.62 -27.91 4.35
N GLY A 431 -15.41 -27.37 4.13
CA GLY A 431 -14.53 -27.80 3.03
C GLY A 431 -13.96 -29.23 3.14
N ASN A 432 -13.89 -29.80 4.35
CA ASN A 432 -13.53 -31.22 4.55
C ASN A 432 -14.70 -32.20 4.27
N ARG A 433 -15.90 -31.70 3.94
CA ARG A 433 -17.09 -32.53 3.66
C ARG A 433 -17.46 -32.56 2.18
N ILE A 434 -17.07 -31.56 1.41
CA ILE A 434 -17.39 -31.48 -0.03
C ILE A 434 -16.68 -32.62 -0.75
N ARG A 435 -17.47 -33.61 -1.19
CA ARG A 435 -17.01 -34.74 -2.02
C ARG A 435 -17.13 -34.44 -3.50
N GLU A 436 -18.12 -33.64 -3.85
CA GLU A 436 -18.47 -33.25 -5.21
C GLU A 436 -19.06 -31.85 -5.14
N LEU A 437 -18.72 -31.02 -6.14
CA LEU A 437 -19.35 -29.71 -6.30
C LEU A 437 -20.63 -29.87 -7.11
N SER A 438 -21.65 -29.10 -6.76
CA SER A 438 -22.92 -29.18 -7.45
C SER A 438 -22.82 -28.82 -8.95
N PRO A 439 -23.56 -29.50 -9.85
CA PRO A 439 -23.51 -29.26 -11.30
C PRO A 439 -23.94 -27.86 -11.75
N TRP A 440 -24.74 -27.15 -10.93
CA TRP A 440 -25.24 -25.82 -11.25
C TRP A 440 -24.14 -24.76 -11.39
N ILE A 441 -22.89 -25.05 -11.00
CA ILE A 441 -21.74 -24.17 -11.30
C ILE A 441 -21.61 -23.95 -12.82
N ASN A 442 -21.99 -24.93 -13.64
CA ASN A 442 -21.98 -24.82 -15.10
C ASN A 442 -22.99 -23.78 -15.63
N GLU A 443 -24.02 -23.43 -14.85
CA GLU A 443 -25.04 -22.45 -15.23
C GLU A 443 -24.55 -21.00 -15.04
N MET A 444 -23.40 -20.80 -14.39
CA MET A 444 -22.84 -19.46 -14.16
C MET A 444 -22.18 -18.88 -15.42
N SER A 445 -23.00 -18.30 -16.29
CA SER A 445 -22.61 -17.77 -17.61
C SER A 445 -21.55 -16.65 -17.59
N ARG A 446 -21.26 -16.07 -16.42
CA ARG A 446 -20.27 -15.00 -16.24
C ARG A 446 -19.10 -15.37 -15.33
N LEU A 447 -18.99 -16.62 -14.89
CA LEU A 447 -17.92 -17.09 -14.03
C LEU A 447 -16.57 -17.06 -14.76
N ARG A 448 -15.66 -16.20 -14.30
CA ARG A 448 -14.31 -16.04 -14.87
C ARG A 448 -13.24 -16.69 -14.02
N LYS A 449 -13.50 -16.87 -12.72
CA LYS A 449 -12.53 -17.38 -11.77
C LYS A 449 -13.16 -18.35 -10.78
N LEU A 450 -12.60 -19.55 -10.69
CA LEU A 450 -12.95 -20.55 -9.69
C LEU A 450 -11.73 -20.83 -8.83
N VAL A 451 -11.88 -20.66 -7.51
CA VAL A 451 -10.84 -20.96 -6.53
C VAL A 451 -11.36 -22.04 -5.60
N ILE A 452 -10.62 -23.12 -5.47
CA ILE A 452 -10.89 -24.28 -4.63
C ILE A 452 -9.63 -24.48 -3.80
N SER A 453 -9.73 -24.40 -2.48
CA SER A 453 -8.55 -24.50 -1.62
C SER A 453 -8.85 -25.33 -0.39
N GLY A 454 -8.06 -26.38 -0.15
CA GLY A 454 -8.16 -27.24 1.02
C GLY A 454 -9.36 -28.20 1.03
N CYS A 455 -9.98 -28.44 -0.13
CA CYS A 455 -11.06 -29.42 -0.29
C CYS A 455 -10.47 -30.84 -0.42
N THR A 456 -10.01 -31.40 0.70
CA THR A 456 -9.26 -32.66 0.75
C THR A 456 -10.05 -33.90 0.30
N LYS A 457 -11.39 -33.86 0.34
CA LYS A 457 -12.28 -34.97 -0.05
C LYS A 457 -12.95 -34.81 -1.42
N LEU A 458 -12.69 -33.71 -2.13
CA LEU A 458 -13.25 -33.48 -3.45
C LEU A 458 -12.69 -34.51 -4.44
N VAL A 459 -13.54 -35.27 -5.14
CA VAL A 459 -13.11 -36.39 -6.01
C VAL A 459 -13.18 -36.02 -7.50
N PRO A 460 -14.34 -35.64 -8.08
CA PRO A 460 -14.37 -35.01 -9.40
C PRO A 460 -14.52 -33.50 -9.32
N LEU A 461 -14.01 -32.79 -10.33
CA LEU A 461 -14.50 -31.47 -10.69
C LEU A 461 -15.62 -31.59 -11.74
N PRO A 462 -16.80 -30.97 -11.51
CA PRO A 462 -17.93 -31.06 -12.42
C PRO A 462 -17.68 -30.28 -13.71
N GLN A 463 -18.70 -30.24 -14.56
CA GLN A 463 -18.67 -29.37 -15.73
C GLN A 463 -18.54 -27.90 -15.34
N LEU A 464 -17.57 -27.20 -15.95
CA LEU A 464 -17.31 -25.79 -15.71
C LEU A 464 -17.77 -24.95 -16.91
N PRO A 465 -18.22 -23.70 -16.68
CA PRO A 465 -18.70 -22.85 -17.76
C PRO A 465 -17.53 -22.38 -18.66
N ASP A 466 -17.79 -22.22 -19.96
CA ASP A 466 -16.80 -21.83 -20.97
C ASP A 466 -16.07 -20.47 -20.77
N PRO A 467 -16.64 -19.39 -20.17
CA PRO A 467 -15.96 -18.10 -20.02
C PRO A 467 -14.90 -18.07 -18.92
N LEU A 468 -14.61 -19.22 -18.30
CA LEU A 468 -13.59 -19.35 -17.27
C LEU A 468 -12.23 -18.89 -17.80
N ARG A 469 -11.50 -18.11 -17.01
CA ARG A 469 -10.15 -17.62 -17.33
C ARG A 469 -9.10 -18.11 -16.35
N TYR A 470 -9.53 -18.45 -15.13
CA TYR A 470 -8.64 -18.89 -14.06
C TYR A 470 -9.29 -19.96 -13.21
N LEU A 471 -8.61 -21.09 -13.05
CA LEU A 471 -8.96 -22.16 -12.13
C LEU A 471 -7.80 -22.38 -11.16
N LYS A 472 -8.07 -22.27 -9.86
CA LYS A 472 -7.14 -22.70 -8.82
C LYS A 472 -7.80 -23.81 -8.00
N ALA A 473 -7.17 -24.97 -7.90
CA ALA A 473 -7.49 -26.07 -7.02
C ALA A 473 -6.23 -26.43 -6.23
N GLU A 474 -6.07 -25.87 -5.03
CA GLU A 474 -4.86 -26.07 -4.22
C GLU A 474 -5.18 -26.93 -2.99
N ASN A 475 -4.27 -27.84 -2.61
CA ASN A 475 -4.43 -28.74 -1.46
C ASN A 475 -5.73 -29.58 -1.55
N CYS A 476 -6.08 -30.03 -2.76
CA CYS A 476 -7.21 -30.95 -2.99
C CYS A 476 -6.68 -32.37 -3.20
N GLU A 477 -6.32 -33.04 -2.11
CA GLU A 477 -5.59 -34.32 -2.11
C GLU A 477 -6.34 -35.49 -2.76
N SER A 478 -7.68 -35.49 -2.69
CA SER A 478 -8.52 -36.55 -3.27
C SER A 478 -8.97 -36.27 -4.71
N LEU A 479 -8.57 -35.15 -5.31
CA LEU A 479 -9.03 -34.77 -6.64
C LEU A 479 -8.40 -35.69 -7.70
N GLU A 480 -9.24 -36.51 -8.33
CA GLU A 480 -8.81 -37.58 -9.24
C GLU A 480 -9.08 -37.26 -10.72
N ARG A 481 -10.24 -36.69 -11.03
CA ARG A 481 -10.71 -36.52 -12.42
C ARG A 481 -11.39 -35.18 -12.68
N LEU A 482 -11.38 -34.78 -13.95
CA LEU A 482 -12.04 -33.58 -14.46
C LEU A 482 -13.11 -33.99 -15.48
N ASP A 483 -14.35 -33.58 -15.28
CA ASP A 483 -15.45 -33.96 -16.18
C ASP A 483 -15.56 -33.07 -17.43
N SER A 484 -14.67 -32.09 -17.61
CA SER A 484 -14.73 -31.07 -18.69
C SER A 484 -13.50 -31.11 -19.58
N SER A 485 -13.65 -31.27 -20.90
CA SER A 485 -12.53 -31.12 -21.85
C SER A 485 -12.54 -29.81 -22.67
N SER A 486 -13.68 -29.15 -22.83
CA SER A 486 -13.83 -27.88 -23.58
C SER A 486 -13.59 -26.63 -22.74
N SER A 487 -13.95 -26.66 -21.45
CA SER A 487 -13.97 -25.49 -20.54
C SER A 487 -12.59 -24.97 -20.13
N PHE A 488 -11.51 -25.64 -20.50
CA PHE A 488 -10.14 -25.31 -20.09
C PHE A 488 -9.32 -24.58 -21.16
N LYS A 489 -9.92 -24.28 -22.32
CA LYS A 489 -9.24 -23.59 -23.42
C LYS A 489 -8.82 -22.17 -23.00
N ASP A 490 -7.54 -21.86 -23.09
CA ASP A 490 -6.94 -20.55 -22.70
C ASP A 490 -7.12 -20.20 -21.20
N VAL A 491 -7.37 -21.20 -20.35
CA VAL A 491 -7.49 -21.03 -18.91
C VAL A 491 -6.10 -21.05 -18.26
N GLY A 492 -5.87 -20.16 -17.28
CA GLY A 492 -4.77 -20.29 -16.35
C GLY A 492 -5.14 -21.25 -15.21
N ALA A 493 -4.44 -22.37 -15.09
CA ALA A 493 -4.75 -23.42 -14.12
C ALA A 493 -3.68 -23.54 -13.04
N ASN A 494 -4.09 -23.80 -11.80
CA ASN A 494 -3.19 -24.15 -10.71
C ASN A 494 -3.79 -25.29 -9.89
N PHE A 495 -3.14 -26.45 -9.91
CA PHE A 495 -3.51 -27.67 -9.20
C PHE A 495 -2.50 -28.05 -8.11
N GLY A 496 -1.93 -27.05 -7.42
CA GLY A 496 -0.91 -27.30 -6.40
C GLY A 496 -1.37 -28.32 -5.35
N ASN A 497 -0.52 -29.30 -5.03
CA ASN A 497 -0.79 -30.36 -4.05
C ASN A 497 -2.02 -31.24 -4.34
N CYS A 498 -2.45 -31.34 -5.61
CA CYS A 498 -3.47 -32.28 -6.07
C CYS A 498 -2.87 -33.62 -6.56
N PHE A 499 -2.17 -34.34 -5.68
CA PHE A 499 -1.32 -35.48 -6.07
C PHE A 499 -2.06 -36.63 -6.76
N LYS A 500 -3.36 -36.83 -6.47
CA LYS A 500 -4.18 -37.91 -7.05
C LYS A 500 -4.75 -37.62 -8.44
N LEU A 501 -4.48 -36.46 -9.05
CA LEU A 501 -4.91 -36.18 -10.41
C LEU A 501 -4.43 -37.28 -11.36
N ASN A 502 -5.37 -37.93 -12.04
CA ASN A 502 -5.08 -39.02 -12.95
C ASN A 502 -4.37 -38.54 -14.22
N GLN A 503 -3.81 -39.48 -14.98
CA GLN A 503 -3.02 -39.16 -16.18
C GLN A 503 -3.86 -38.43 -17.24
N GLU A 504 -5.11 -38.85 -17.45
CA GLU A 504 -6.03 -38.23 -18.42
C GLU A 504 -6.29 -36.76 -18.09
N ALA A 505 -6.55 -36.43 -16.82
CA ALA A 505 -6.75 -35.06 -16.35
C ALA A 505 -5.48 -34.22 -16.52
N ARG A 506 -4.31 -34.75 -16.15
CA ARG A 506 -3.02 -34.06 -16.33
C ARG A 506 -2.76 -33.73 -17.79
N GLU A 507 -2.91 -34.70 -18.68
CA GLU A 507 -2.72 -34.52 -20.13
C GLU A 507 -3.70 -33.50 -20.70
N LEU A 508 -4.96 -33.55 -20.27
CA LEU A 508 -5.96 -32.59 -20.67
C LEU A 508 -5.56 -31.17 -20.27
N ILE A 509 -5.23 -30.93 -18.99
CA ILE A 509 -4.80 -29.63 -18.47
C ILE A 509 -3.59 -29.11 -19.28
N ILE A 510 -2.57 -29.94 -19.49
CA ILE A 510 -1.34 -29.57 -20.22
C ILE A 510 -1.64 -29.22 -21.68
N ARG A 511 -2.64 -29.86 -22.29
CA ARG A 511 -3.02 -29.66 -23.69
C ARG A 511 -3.87 -28.41 -23.89
N THR A 512 -4.77 -28.09 -22.97
CA THR A 512 -5.80 -27.05 -23.19
C THR A 512 -5.53 -25.73 -22.48
N CYS A 513 -4.88 -25.75 -21.32
CA CYS A 513 -4.64 -24.55 -20.52
C CYS A 513 -3.50 -23.70 -21.10
N ARG A 514 -3.61 -22.38 -20.98
CA ARG A 514 -2.56 -21.43 -21.40
C ARG A 514 -1.31 -21.52 -20.53
N PHE A 515 -1.52 -21.67 -19.22
CA PHE A 515 -0.46 -22.00 -18.27
C PHE A 515 -1.02 -22.92 -17.20
N THR A 516 -0.18 -23.80 -16.66
CA THR A 516 -0.58 -24.72 -15.61
C THR A 516 0.48 -24.87 -14.53
N VAL A 517 0.04 -24.99 -13.28
CA VAL A 517 0.83 -25.47 -12.14
C VAL A 517 0.30 -26.85 -11.77
N LEU A 518 1.14 -27.89 -11.84
CA LEU A 518 0.78 -29.26 -11.47
C LEU A 518 1.69 -29.76 -10.33
N PRO A 519 1.18 -30.67 -9.48
CA PRO A 519 1.97 -31.26 -8.40
C PRO A 519 2.99 -32.25 -8.99
N CYS A 520 4.22 -32.19 -8.50
CA CYS A 520 5.31 -32.95 -9.08
C CYS A 520 6.41 -33.20 -8.07
N GLU A 521 6.98 -34.41 -7.99
CA GLU A 521 8.18 -34.66 -7.17
C GLU A 521 9.49 -34.49 -7.97
N GLN A 522 9.44 -34.70 -9.30
CA GLN A 522 10.59 -34.66 -10.21
C GLN A 522 10.19 -34.18 -11.60
N MET A 523 11.04 -33.38 -12.25
CA MET A 523 10.77 -32.81 -13.59
C MET A 523 10.28 -33.88 -14.59
N PRO A 524 9.16 -33.67 -15.30
CA PRO A 524 8.64 -34.67 -16.23
C PRO A 524 9.63 -35.00 -17.36
N MET A 525 9.81 -36.30 -17.63
CA MET A 525 10.84 -36.84 -18.55
C MET A 525 10.72 -36.37 -20.01
N TYR A 526 9.57 -35.82 -20.41
CA TYR A 526 9.37 -35.29 -21.77
C TYR A 526 9.96 -33.87 -21.96
N PHE A 527 10.45 -33.21 -20.91
CA PHE A 527 11.28 -32.00 -21.02
C PHE A 527 12.76 -32.36 -21.11
N LEU A 528 13.23 -32.56 -22.34
CA LEU A 528 14.58 -33.04 -22.66
C LEU A 528 15.71 -32.02 -22.39
N TRP A 529 15.37 -30.73 -22.30
CA TRP A 529 16.32 -29.65 -22.06
C TRP A 529 16.12 -29.08 -20.65
N GLN A 530 17.09 -29.32 -19.76
CA GLN A 530 17.00 -28.93 -18.35
C GLN A 530 18.14 -27.98 -17.98
N THR A 531 17.83 -26.92 -17.24
CA THR A 531 18.81 -25.99 -16.66
C THR A 531 18.41 -25.62 -15.24
N THR A 532 19.37 -25.48 -14.33
CA THR A 532 19.14 -25.13 -12.92
C THR A 532 19.61 -23.71 -12.64
N TRP A 533 18.70 -22.84 -12.19
CA TRP A 533 19.02 -21.45 -11.83
C TRP A 533 18.70 -21.20 -10.35
N LYS A 534 19.61 -20.56 -9.61
CA LYS A 534 19.36 -20.05 -8.26
C LYS A 534 19.03 -18.56 -8.36
N TRP A 535 17.82 -18.16 -7.97
CA TRP A 535 17.42 -16.75 -7.98
C TRP A 535 17.92 -16.03 -6.73
N ASN A 536 18.98 -15.23 -6.86
CA ASN A 536 19.48 -14.35 -5.81
C ASN A 536 19.27 -12.88 -6.20
N GLY A 537 18.02 -12.44 -6.33
CA GLY A 537 17.60 -11.03 -6.20
C GLY A 537 18.05 -9.99 -7.24
N THR A 538 19.08 -10.19 -8.06
CA THR A 538 19.57 -9.14 -8.99
C THR A 538 20.12 -9.68 -10.30
N ASP A 539 19.77 -8.97 -11.37
CA ASP A 539 20.14 -9.10 -12.79
C ASP A 539 19.35 -10.07 -13.70
N ILE A 540 18.41 -9.50 -14.45
CA ILE A 540 17.97 -10.00 -15.75
C ILE A 540 18.74 -9.20 -16.81
N HIS A 541 19.90 -9.70 -17.25
CA HIS A 541 20.50 -9.18 -18.48
C HIS A 541 19.58 -9.53 -19.65
N HIS A 542 19.11 -8.49 -20.35
CA HIS A 542 18.41 -8.60 -21.62
C HIS A 542 19.30 -9.32 -22.65
N HIS A 543 19.00 -10.58 -22.93
CA HIS A 543 19.35 -11.18 -24.21
C HIS A 543 18.19 -10.97 -25.18
N GLN A 544 18.55 -10.54 -26.39
CA GLN A 544 17.62 -10.20 -27.46
C GLN A 544 16.64 -11.35 -27.73
N PRO A 545 15.36 -11.04 -28.06
CA PRO A 545 14.35 -12.05 -28.28
C PRO A 545 14.69 -12.83 -29.55
N ILE A 546 15.02 -14.11 -29.40
CA ILE A 546 15.07 -15.04 -30.52
C ILE A 546 13.62 -15.24 -30.97
N PRO A 547 13.27 -14.98 -32.24
CA PRO A 547 11.93 -15.22 -32.74
C PRO A 547 11.76 -16.73 -32.93
N LEU A 548 11.20 -17.42 -31.95
CA LEU A 548 10.98 -18.87 -31.99
C LEU A 548 9.50 -19.19 -31.83
N MET A 549 9.01 -20.03 -32.76
CA MET A 549 7.71 -20.69 -32.72
C MET A 549 7.47 -21.37 -31.36
N GLY A 550 6.20 -21.41 -30.93
CA GLY A 550 5.76 -21.78 -29.58
C GLY A 550 6.53 -22.94 -28.95
N PHE A 551 7.14 -22.68 -27.80
CA PHE A 551 7.89 -23.66 -27.03
C PHE A 551 7.26 -23.76 -25.64
N LYS A 552 7.00 -24.98 -25.17
CA LYS A 552 6.56 -25.20 -23.78
C LYS A 552 7.76 -25.19 -22.86
N ALA A 553 7.85 -24.21 -21.96
CA ALA A 553 8.87 -24.17 -20.91
C ALA A 553 8.34 -24.78 -19.61
N CYS A 554 9.16 -25.55 -18.89
CA CYS A 554 8.85 -26.17 -17.60
C CYS A 554 9.75 -25.57 -16.51
N VAL A 555 9.17 -24.99 -15.45
CA VAL A 555 9.94 -24.40 -14.34
C VAL A 555 9.67 -25.13 -13.05
N LEU A 556 10.65 -25.89 -12.55
CA LEU A 556 10.58 -26.54 -11.24
C LEU A 556 10.79 -25.51 -10.12
N VAL A 557 9.76 -25.24 -9.32
CA VAL A 557 9.85 -24.36 -8.15
C VAL A 557 9.97 -25.23 -6.90
N VAL A 558 11.04 -25.05 -6.15
CA VAL A 558 11.29 -25.73 -4.86
C VAL A 558 11.30 -24.68 -3.77
N ASN A 559 10.30 -24.69 -2.88
CA ASN A 559 10.23 -23.75 -1.77
C ASN A 559 11.05 -24.31 -0.59
N LYS A 560 12.19 -23.70 -0.26
CA LYS A 560 12.90 -24.01 0.99
C LYS A 560 12.36 -23.08 2.05
N GLY A 561 11.59 -23.60 3.00
CA GLY A 561 11.12 -22.81 4.14
C GLY A 561 12.30 -22.23 4.92
N ASP A 562 12.17 -20.99 5.40
CA ASP A 562 13.13 -20.38 6.31
C ASP A 562 13.17 -21.20 7.60
N ALA A 563 14.30 -21.86 7.82
CA ALA A 563 14.54 -22.71 8.98
C ALA A 563 14.92 -21.86 10.20
N GLU A 564 13.93 -21.28 10.89
CA GLU A 564 14.05 -20.99 12.32
C GLU A 564 12.74 -21.31 13.06
N VAL A 565 12.80 -22.38 13.86
CA VAL A 565 11.88 -22.78 14.96
C VAL A 565 10.58 -23.53 14.58
N SER A 566 10.67 -24.87 14.56
CA SER A 566 9.87 -25.84 15.35
C SER A 566 9.60 -27.13 14.58
N ASP A 567 9.74 -28.27 15.28
CA ASP A 567 9.55 -29.66 14.83
C ASP A 567 8.21 -29.92 14.11
N ARG A 568 8.15 -29.60 12.81
CA ARG A 568 7.15 -30.13 11.89
C ARG A 568 7.87 -30.68 10.67
N LYS A 569 7.52 -31.92 10.30
CA LYS A 569 7.97 -32.56 9.06
C LYS A 569 7.81 -31.58 7.89
N GLU A 570 8.94 -31.24 7.28
CA GLU A 570 9.03 -30.38 6.11
C GLU A 570 8.34 -31.05 4.93
N GLU A 571 7.25 -30.46 4.42
CA GLU A 571 6.69 -30.84 3.11
C GLU A 571 7.39 -30.00 2.04
N LEU A 572 8.13 -30.68 1.16
CA LEU A 572 8.74 -30.11 -0.03
C LEU A 572 7.66 -29.85 -1.08
N ASP A 573 7.20 -28.61 -1.20
CA ASP A 573 6.33 -28.20 -2.29
C ASP A 573 7.15 -28.08 -3.59
N VAL A 574 6.88 -28.98 -4.52
CA VAL A 574 7.54 -29.03 -5.84
C VAL A 574 6.49 -28.91 -6.94
N TYR A 575 6.64 -27.88 -7.77
CA TYR A 575 5.70 -27.55 -8.85
C TYR A 575 6.43 -27.39 -10.17
N TYR A 576 5.78 -27.70 -11.29
CA TYR A 576 6.22 -27.17 -12.58
C TYR A 576 5.20 -26.27 -13.27
N CYS A 577 5.70 -25.16 -13.81
CA CYS A 577 4.92 -24.23 -14.64
C CYS A 577 5.14 -24.53 -16.11
N ILE A 578 4.07 -24.79 -16.88
CA ILE A 578 4.12 -24.87 -18.35
C ILE A 578 3.65 -23.55 -18.94
N LYS A 579 4.45 -22.93 -19.82
CA LYS A 579 4.09 -21.71 -20.56
C LYS A 579 4.35 -21.93 -22.06
N ASP A 580 3.36 -21.58 -22.89
CA ASP A 580 3.45 -21.55 -24.36
C ASP A 580 4.21 -20.31 -24.91
#